data_AF-H6BDN0-F1
#
_entry.id   AF-H6BDN0-F1
#
_cell.length_a   1.000
_cell.length_b   1.000
_cell.length_c   1.000
_cell.angle_alpha   90.00
_cell.angle_beta   90.00
_cell.angle_gamma   90.00
#
_symmetry.space_group_name_H-M   'P 1'
#
loop_
_entity.id
_entity.type
_entity.pdbx_description
1 polymer ?
#
loop_
_entity_poly.entity_id
_entity_poly.type
_entity_poly.pdbx_seq_one_letter_code
_entity_poly.pdbx_strand_id
1 'polypeptide(L)'
;IRDIFGHLSAGRARADVAYCIRALARRLSKTRNWAVALKTLIVIHRALREVDPSFRDELISYGRSSGHMLHMSYFKDDSSSEAWDHSAWVRNYALFLEERLESYRV
;
A
#
# COMPACT_ATOMS: atom_id res chain seq x y z
N ILE A 1 7.81 2.18 12.49
CA ILE A 1 6.50 2.48 11.86
C ILE A 1 5.95 3.84 12.29
N ARG A 2 6.07 4.24 13.57
CA ARG A 2 5.70 5.58 14.04
C ARG A 2 6.41 6.70 13.28
N ASP A 3 7.71 6.53 12.99
CA ASP A 3 8.46 7.54 12.22
C ASP A 3 7.89 7.74 10.81
N ILE A 4 7.54 6.63 10.13
CA ILE A 4 6.87 6.70 8.81
C ILE A 4 5.57 7.51 8.92
N PHE A 5 4.78 7.29 9.97
CA PHE A 5 3.52 8.04 10.15
C PHE A 5 3.75 9.51 10.47
N GLY A 6 4.84 9.84 11.17
CA GLY A 6 5.27 11.22 11.36
C GLY A 6 5.58 11.96 10.06
N HIS A 7 5.99 11.24 9.01
CA HIS A 7 6.21 11.78 7.66
C HIS A 7 4.95 11.80 6.79
N LEU A 8 3.87 11.12 7.20
CA LEU A 8 2.60 11.05 6.48
C LEU A 8 1.53 11.98 7.06
N SER A 9 1.81 12.67 8.18
CA SER A 9 0.81 13.44 8.91
C SER A 9 0.40 14.75 8.23
N ALA A 10 -0.78 15.27 8.61
CA ALA A 10 -1.35 16.54 8.15
C ALA A 10 -0.43 17.75 8.32
N GLY A 11 0.55 17.69 9.23
CA GLY A 11 1.52 18.77 9.44
C GLY A 11 2.68 18.79 8.43
N ARG A 12 2.78 17.80 7.55
CA ARG A 12 3.87 17.69 6.55
C ARG A 12 3.50 18.31 5.22
N ALA A 13 4.52 18.74 4.47
CA ALA A 13 4.33 19.22 3.10
C ALA A 13 3.71 18.10 2.25
N ARG A 14 2.72 18.43 1.41
CA ARG A 14 2.06 17.43 0.55
C ARG A 14 3.03 16.71 -0.39
N ALA A 15 4.10 17.40 -0.80
CA ALA A 15 5.17 16.80 -1.59
C ALA A 15 5.88 15.65 -0.86
N ASP A 16 6.09 15.75 0.46
CA ASP A 16 6.73 14.69 1.26
C ASP A 16 5.80 13.48 1.37
N VAL A 17 4.51 13.72 1.61
CA VAL A 17 3.49 12.65 1.67
C VAL A 17 3.40 11.93 0.32
N ALA A 18 3.32 12.67 -0.77
CA ALA A 18 3.29 12.13 -2.13
C ALA A 18 4.57 11.34 -2.47
N TYR A 19 5.73 11.82 -2.01
CA TYR A 19 7.00 11.09 -2.14
C TYR A 19 6.94 9.74 -1.40
N CYS A 20 6.45 9.72 -0.16
CA CYS A 20 6.29 8.49 0.62
C CYS A 20 5.32 7.51 -0.05
N ILE A 21 4.17 7.98 -0.54
CA ILE A 21 3.20 7.15 -1.29
C ILE A 21 3.87 6.54 -2.52
N ARG A 22 4.59 7.34 -3.31
CA ARG A 22 5.31 6.86 -4.49
C ARG A 22 6.41 5.86 -4.14
N ALA A 23 7.11 6.04 -3.03
CA ALA A 23 8.12 5.11 -2.54
C ALA A 23 7.50 3.75 -2.16
N LEU A 24 6.34 3.75 -1.49
CA LEU A 24 5.58 2.53 -1.16
C LEU A 24 5.09 1.83 -2.44
N ALA A 25 4.54 2.58 -3.39
CA ALA A 25 4.05 2.05 -4.66
C ALA A 25 5.18 1.39 -5.45
N ARG A 26 6.34 2.04 -5.52
CA ARG A 26 7.54 1.50 -6.15
C ARG A 26 8.07 0.25 -5.47
N ARG A 27 7.93 0.14 -4.15
CA ARG A 27 8.34 -1.04 -3.39
C ARG A 27 7.46 -2.24 -3.71
N LEU A 28 6.15 -2.04 -3.84
CA LEU A 28 5.21 -3.09 -4.26
C LEU A 28 5.48 -3.54 -5.71
N SER A 29 5.69 -2.61 -6.64
CA SER A 29 5.84 -2.96 -8.06
C SER A 29 7.16 -3.67 -8.40
N LYS A 30 8.19 -3.51 -7.58
CA LYS A 30 9.53 -4.10 -7.82
C LYS A 30 9.77 -5.41 -7.06
N THR A 31 8.99 -5.71 -6.03
CA THR A 31 9.28 -6.85 -5.18
C THR A 31 8.64 -8.12 -5.74
N ARG A 32 9.38 -9.24 -5.65
CA ARG A 32 8.86 -10.60 -5.80
C ARG A 32 8.85 -11.38 -4.49
N ASN A 33 9.26 -10.73 -3.39
CA ASN A 33 9.35 -11.36 -2.08
C ASN A 33 8.05 -11.12 -1.30
N TRP A 34 7.36 -12.19 -0.92
CA TRP A 34 6.04 -12.12 -0.26
C TRP A 34 6.10 -11.32 1.03
N ALA A 35 7.17 -11.45 1.83
CA ALA A 35 7.31 -10.76 3.11
C ALA A 35 7.49 -9.25 2.92
N VAL A 36 8.20 -8.83 1.87
CA VAL A 36 8.36 -7.41 1.53
C VAL A 36 7.04 -6.82 1.04
N ALA A 37 6.36 -7.51 0.12
CA ALA A 37 5.04 -7.09 -0.36
C ALA A 37 4.08 -6.93 0.83
N LEU A 38 4.02 -7.95 1.67
CA LEU A 38 3.11 -7.96 2.80
C LEU A 38 3.40 -6.86 3.82
N LYS A 39 4.66 -6.71 4.25
CA LYS A 39 5.02 -5.63 5.19
C LYS A 39 4.67 -4.26 4.62
N THR A 40 4.79 -4.08 3.31
CA THR A 40 4.42 -2.83 2.64
C THR A 40 2.90 -2.61 2.67
N LEU A 41 2.10 -3.65 2.39
CA LEU A 41 0.63 -3.58 2.51
C LEU A 41 0.19 -3.29 3.96
N ILE A 42 0.82 -3.89 4.96
CA ILE A 42 0.56 -3.61 6.38
C ILE A 42 0.86 -2.14 6.71
N VAL A 43 1.97 -1.59 6.20
CA VAL A 43 2.29 -0.17 6.40
C VAL A 43 1.21 0.73 5.79
N ILE A 44 0.74 0.43 4.58
CA ILE A 44 -0.34 1.17 3.92
C ILE A 44 -1.64 1.07 4.75
N HIS A 45 -2.04 -0.13 5.14
CA HIS A 45 -3.25 -0.32 5.93
C HIS A 45 -3.18 0.42 7.27
N ARG A 46 -2.06 0.31 7.99
CA ARG A 46 -1.91 1.01 9.26
C ARG A 46 -1.88 2.52 9.06
N ALA A 47 -1.26 3.03 8.00
CA ALA A 47 -1.33 4.45 7.67
C ALA A 47 -2.78 4.90 7.42
N LEU A 48 -3.57 4.10 6.67
CA LEU A 48 -4.99 4.37 6.46
C LEU A 48 -5.85 4.36 7.73
N ARG A 49 -5.41 3.72 8.81
CA ARG A 49 -6.15 3.67 10.09
C ARG A 49 -5.64 4.67 11.13
N GLU A 50 -4.34 4.92 11.15
CA GLU A 50 -3.66 5.60 12.26
C GLU A 50 -3.17 7.01 11.88
N VAL A 51 -3.05 7.31 10.58
CA VAL A 51 -2.76 8.67 10.09
C VAL A 51 -4.08 9.40 9.87
N ASP A 52 -4.03 10.73 9.88
CA ASP A 52 -5.19 11.56 9.63
C ASP A 52 -5.77 11.33 8.20
N PRO A 53 -7.05 11.70 7.98
CA PRO A 53 -7.73 11.44 6.72
C PRO A 53 -7.07 12.02 5.47
N SER A 54 -6.20 13.04 5.59
CA SER A 54 -5.55 13.64 4.42
C SER A 54 -4.62 12.66 3.70
N PHE A 55 -4.02 11.71 4.42
CA PHE A 55 -3.23 10.64 3.81
C PHE A 55 -4.08 9.75 2.89
N ARG A 56 -5.30 9.41 3.31
CA ARG A 56 -6.23 8.62 2.50
C ARG A 56 -6.57 9.36 1.22
N ASP A 57 -6.87 10.65 1.31
CA ASP A 57 -7.28 11.45 0.16
C ASP A 57 -6.13 11.59 -0.86
N GLU A 58 -4.89 11.79 -0.38
CA GLU A 58 -3.67 11.75 -1.20
C GLU A 58 -3.45 10.38 -1.85
N LEU A 59 -3.70 9.28 -1.12
CA LEU A 59 -3.57 7.93 -1.65
C LEU A 59 -4.60 7.65 -2.76
N ILE A 60 -5.85 8.08 -2.57
CA ILE A 60 -6.92 7.98 -3.59
C ILE A 60 -6.54 8.83 -4.81
N SER A 61 -6.06 10.06 -4.60
CA SER A 61 -5.57 10.95 -5.67
C SER A 61 -4.44 10.31 -6.48
N TYR A 62 -3.48 9.69 -5.80
CA TYR A 62 -2.39 8.95 -6.44
C TYR A 62 -2.91 7.75 -7.26
N GLY A 63 -3.83 6.96 -6.70
CA GLY A 63 -4.42 5.81 -7.37
C GLY A 63 -5.11 6.15 -8.69
N ARG A 64 -5.74 7.33 -8.79
CA ARG A 64 -6.39 7.83 -10.03
C ARG A 64 -5.39 8.11 -11.15
N SER A 65 -4.17 8.54 -10.82
CA SER A 65 -3.17 8.98 -11.80
C SER A 65 -2.12 7.92 -12.16
N SER A 66 -1.84 6.99 -11.25
CA SER A 66 -0.70 6.07 -11.37
C SER A 66 -1.07 4.63 -11.76
N GLY A 67 -2.35 4.34 -12.02
CA GLY A 67 -2.84 2.97 -12.11
C GLY A 67 -2.87 2.31 -10.73
N HIS A 68 -3.89 1.48 -10.50
CA HIS A 68 -4.21 0.82 -9.24
C HIS A 68 -2.99 0.33 -8.45
N MET A 69 -2.49 1.14 -7.51
CA MET A 69 -1.26 0.88 -6.74
C MET A 69 -1.28 -0.48 -6.01
N LEU A 70 -2.48 -0.92 -5.64
CA LEU A 70 -2.74 -2.16 -4.90
C LEU A 70 -3.16 -3.32 -5.82
N HIS A 71 -3.15 -3.14 -7.15
CA HIS A 71 -3.47 -4.20 -8.08
C HIS A 71 -2.35 -5.24 -8.13
N MET A 72 -2.46 -6.23 -7.26
CA MET A 72 -1.46 -7.28 -7.09
C MET A 72 -1.98 -8.65 -7.51
N SER A 73 -3.06 -8.74 -8.32
CA SER A 73 -3.72 -9.99 -8.72
C SER A 73 -2.77 -11.07 -9.30
N TYR A 74 -1.67 -10.65 -9.94
CA TYR A 74 -0.63 -11.49 -10.51
C TYR A 74 0.61 -11.67 -9.62
N PHE A 75 0.62 -11.12 -8.40
CA PHE A 75 1.76 -11.25 -7.49
C PHE A 75 1.99 -12.72 -7.13
N LYS A 76 3.26 -13.14 -7.27
CA LYS A 76 3.72 -14.49 -6.97
C LYS A 76 5.17 -14.46 -6.51
N ASP A 77 5.43 -15.13 -5.40
CA ASP A 77 6.76 -15.46 -4.91
C ASP A 77 7.02 -16.95 -5.18
N ASP A 78 7.95 -17.24 -6.07
CA ASP A 78 8.32 -18.59 -6.51
C ASP A 78 9.52 -19.17 -5.73
N SER A 79 9.93 -18.55 -4.61
CA SER A 79 11.10 -18.99 -3.85
C SER A 79 10.94 -20.34 -3.13
N SER A 80 9.71 -20.73 -2.77
CA SER A 80 9.39 -22.03 -2.16
C SER A 80 7.92 -22.40 -2.35
N SER A 81 7.55 -23.66 -2.10
CA SER A 81 6.15 -24.10 -2.09
C SER A 81 5.33 -23.37 -1.03
N GLU A 82 5.89 -23.15 0.15
CA GLU A 82 5.24 -22.38 1.23
C GLU A 82 4.98 -20.93 0.81
N ALA A 83 5.84 -20.33 -0.01
CA ALA A 83 5.67 -18.97 -0.51
C ALA A 83 4.43 -18.79 -1.41
N TRP A 84 3.86 -19.88 -1.93
CA TRP A 84 2.63 -19.83 -2.72
C TRP A 84 1.41 -19.43 -1.87
N ASP A 85 1.28 -19.98 -0.66
CA ASP A 85 0.21 -19.61 0.27
C ASP A 85 0.35 -18.16 0.72
N HIS A 86 1.59 -17.73 1.00
CA HIS A 86 1.88 -16.34 1.31
C HIS A 86 1.55 -15.40 0.14
N SER A 87 1.81 -15.83 -1.10
CA SER A 87 1.44 -15.07 -2.31
C SER A 87 -0.07 -14.96 -2.45
N ALA A 88 -0.83 -16.03 -2.19
CA ALA A 88 -2.28 -15.98 -2.15
C ALA A 88 -2.78 -14.98 -1.08
N TRP A 89 -2.15 -14.96 0.10
CA TRP A 89 -2.51 -14.01 1.15
C TRP A 89 -2.21 -12.55 0.75
N VAL A 90 -1.04 -12.27 0.15
CA VAL A 90 -0.70 -10.95 -0.37
C VAL A 90 -1.74 -10.46 -1.38
N ARG A 91 -2.16 -11.31 -2.33
CA ARG A 91 -3.18 -10.97 -3.34
C ARG A 91 -4.51 -10.61 -2.70
N ASN A 92 -5.00 -11.46 -1.79
CA ASN A 92 -6.28 -11.23 -1.10
C ASN A 92 -6.23 -9.98 -0.22
N TYR A 93 -5.11 -9.73 0.47
CA TYR A 93 -4.98 -8.56 1.32
C TYR A 93 -4.87 -7.26 0.54
N ALA A 94 -4.18 -7.27 -0.60
CA ALA A 94 -4.13 -6.14 -1.51
C ALA A 94 -5.53 -5.81 -2.07
N LEU A 95 -6.28 -6.84 -2.50
CA LEU A 95 -7.67 -6.69 -2.94
C LEU A 95 -8.57 -6.11 -1.84
N PHE A 96 -8.47 -6.62 -0.61
CA PHE A 96 -9.21 -6.07 0.53
C PHE A 96 -8.94 -4.57 0.75
N LEU A 97 -7.67 -4.14 0.64
CA LEU A 97 -7.32 -2.73 0.79
C LEU A 97 -7.81 -1.88 -0.38
N GLU A 98 -7.82 -2.42 -1.61
CA GLU A 98 -8.39 -1.76 -2.79
C GLU A 98 -9.90 -1.54 -2.62
N GLU A 99 -10.66 -2.59 -2.30
CA GLU A 99 -12.11 -2.51 -2.03
C GLU A 99 -12.42 -1.54 -0.89
N ARG A 100 -11.60 -1.57 0.17
CA ARG A 100 -11.73 -0.61 1.29
C ARG A 100 -11.53 0.83 0.82
N LEU A 101 -10.55 1.10 -0.04
CA LEU A 101 -10.35 2.45 -0.58
C LEU A 101 -11.52 2.88 -1.47
N GLU A 102 -12.07 1.97 -2.26
CA GLU A 102 -13.23 2.25 -3.10
C GLU A 102 -14.48 2.57 -2.27
N SER A 103 -14.65 1.94 -1.10
CA SER A 103 -15.76 2.24 -0.18
C SER A 103 -15.78 3.69 0.34
N TYR A 104 -14.64 4.39 0.33
CA TYR A 104 -14.56 5.81 0.70
C TYR A 104 -14.84 6.78 -0.45
N ARG A 105 -15.06 6.26 -1.66
CA ARG A 105 -15.35 7.06 -2.87
C ARG A 105 -16.85 7.16 -3.16
N VAL A 106 -17.67 6.37 -2.46
CA VAL A 106 -19.14 6.37 -2.52
C VAL A 106 -19.70 7.40 -1.54
#